data_AF-K1ZS70-F1
#
_entry.id   AF-K1ZS70-F1
#
_cell.length_a   1.000
_cell.length_b   1.000
_cell.length_c   1.000
_cell.angle_alpha   90.00
_cell.angle_beta   90.00
_cell.angle_gamma   90.00
#
_symmetry.space_group_name_H-M   'P 1'
#
loop_
_entity.id
_entity.type
_entity.pdbx_description
1 polymer ?
#
loop_
_entity_poly.entity_id
_entity_poly.type
_entity_poly.pdbx_seq_one_letter_code
_entity_poly.pdbx_strand_id
1 'polypeptide(L)'
;MANNMRTYSSLAEALDDLYRTDELKHLTALVCSAVPGKKTERIETIVAAFAKNPQAIFAQLSPTAQHAVAETVHTWDGAFDNRMFHAKYSASPWAKAKDGKSRLESYRDLLSLFIFAGRIPDDLLMSLRNIVPVPTADTINYAEAGPDDECTVRETSRAALANAAMVLALATDKKIRVSAKTGRGTAATVKMIGEMLCEGDWYDAAEIGPMQSFAWPLLLQGGGLVKTDGSSLELNQAGLKALKKDLAGGIKAIWNKWEKNTLIDEFSRVTAIKGQQSSGGRTMTSPAKRRPM
;
A
#
# COMPACT_ATOMS: atom_id res chain seq x y z
N MET A 1 1.40 -0.43 -12.54
CA MET A 1 1.93 0.51 -13.54
C MET A 1 3.40 0.67 -13.27
N ALA A 2 4.26 0.13 -14.13
CA ALA A 2 5.69 0.36 -14.06
C ALA A 2 5.92 1.85 -14.30
N ASN A 3 6.33 2.58 -13.26
CA ASN A 3 6.75 3.96 -13.43
C ASN A 3 7.97 3.91 -14.36
N ASN A 4 7.93 4.64 -15.47
CA ASN A 4 9.02 4.65 -16.45
C ASN A 4 10.19 5.42 -15.82
N MET A 5 10.92 4.76 -14.91
CA MET A 5 12.01 5.34 -14.15
C MET A 5 13.17 5.56 -15.13
N ARG A 6 13.56 6.82 -15.32
CA ARG A 6 14.72 7.15 -16.13
C ARG A 6 15.96 6.47 -15.54
N THR A 7 16.73 5.85 -16.41
CA THR A 7 18.00 5.20 -16.08
C THR A 7 19.12 6.09 -16.59
N TYR A 8 20.13 6.32 -15.76
CA TYR A 8 21.30 7.11 -16.12
C TYR A 8 22.53 6.21 -16.06
N SER A 9 23.34 6.25 -17.11
CA SER A 9 24.56 5.43 -17.17
C SER A 9 25.68 6.05 -16.34
N SER A 10 25.61 7.37 -16.09
CA SER A 10 26.59 8.08 -15.27
C SER A 10 25.99 9.10 -14.31
N LEU A 11 26.70 9.36 -13.22
CA LEU A 11 26.40 10.43 -12.26
C LEU A 11 26.38 11.82 -12.94
N ALA A 12 27.31 12.06 -13.87
CA ALA A 12 27.38 13.32 -14.60
C ALA A 12 26.13 13.57 -15.46
N GLU A 13 25.68 12.54 -16.17
CA GLU A 13 24.45 12.58 -16.98
C GLU A 13 23.21 12.84 -16.11
N ALA A 14 23.10 12.14 -14.98
CA ALA A 14 21.99 12.32 -14.05
C ALA A 14 21.95 13.75 -13.46
N LEU A 15 23.11 14.30 -13.11
CA LEU A 15 23.22 15.67 -12.59
C LEU A 15 22.86 16.73 -13.64
N ASP A 16 23.21 16.51 -14.90
CA ASP A 16 22.92 17.46 -15.98
C ASP A 16 21.44 17.46 -16.38
N ASP A 17 20.81 16.28 -16.51
CA ASP A 17 19.40 16.14 -16.91
C ASP A 17 18.42 16.58 -15.82
N LEU A 18 18.67 16.22 -14.55
CA LEU A 18 17.67 16.39 -13.48
C LEU A 18 17.73 17.74 -12.77
N TYR A 19 18.91 18.35 -12.65
CA TYR A 19 19.08 19.51 -11.77
C TYR A 19 19.33 20.82 -12.53
N ARG A 20 18.68 21.86 -12.04
CA ARG A 20 18.91 23.24 -12.47
C ARG A 20 20.17 23.80 -11.81
N THR A 21 20.68 24.89 -12.39
CA THR A 21 21.91 25.55 -11.95
C THR A 21 21.87 25.97 -10.47
N ASP A 22 20.73 26.47 -9.99
CA ASP A 22 20.51 26.87 -8.61
C ASP A 22 20.44 25.68 -7.65
N GLU A 23 19.83 24.57 -8.05
CA GLU A 23 19.79 23.32 -7.28
C GLU A 23 21.20 22.72 -7.15
N LEU A 24 21.93 22.63 -8.27
CA LEU A 24 23.33 22.18 -8.28
C LEU A 24 24.24 23.03 -7.39
N LYS A 25 23.97 24.34 -7.27
CA LYS A 25 24.73 25.22 -6.37
C LYS A 25 24.63 24.75 -4.92
N HIS A 26 23.43 24.38 -4.48
CA HIS A 26 23.20 23.90 -3.12
C HIS A 26 23.81 22.53 -2.91
N LEU A 27 23.62 21.60 -3.85
CA LEU A 27 24.18 20.25 -3.78
C LEU A 27 25.71 20.25 -3.77
N THR A 28 26.34 21.12 -4.58
CA THR A 28 27.81 21.27 -4.58
C THR A 28 28.32 21.76 -3.22
N ALA A 29 27.58 22.65 -2.55
CA ALA A 29 27.94 23.16 -1.23
C ALA A 29 27.92 22.08 -0.12
N LEU A 30 27.23 20.96 -0.35
CA LEU A 30 27.20 19.83 0.60
C LEU A 30 28.46 18.97 0.53
N VAL A 31 29.17 19.00 -0.61
CA VAL A 31 30.37 18.17 -0.85
C VAL A 31 31.66 18.99 -0.96
N CYS A 32 31.55 20.29 -1.17
CA CYS A 32 32.69 21.20 -1.35
C CYS A 32 32.42 22.58 -0.73
N SER A 33 33.43 23.17 -0.08
CA SER A 33 33.35 24.51 0.52
C SER A 33 33.45 25.65 -0.50
N ALA A 34 34.11 25.43 -1.64
CA ALA A 34 34.27 26.40 -2.71
C ALA A 34 33.36 26.01 -3.90
N VAL A 35 32.20 26.66 -4.01
CA VAL A 35 31.21 26.34 -5.05
C VAL A 35 31.50 27.10 -6.35
N PRO A 36 31.76 26.40 -7.48
CA PRO A 36 32.03 27.05 -8.76
C PRO A 36 30.85 27.86 -9.32
N GLY A 37 31.15 28.74 -10.27
CA GLY A 37 30.17 29.63 -10.89
C GLY A 37 29.30 28.95 -11.95
N LYS A 38 29.89 28.08 -12.78
CA LYS A 38 29.21 27.46 -13.93
C LYS A 38 28.58 26.11 -13.57
N LYS A 39 27.53 25.72 -14.31
CA LYS A 39 26.83 24.44 -14.15
C LYS A 39 27.78 23.25 -14.34
N THR A 40 28.53 23.24 -15.44
CA THR A 40 29.48 22.16 -15.77
C THR A 40 30.55 21.99 -14.70
N GLU A 41 31.15 23.09 -14.24
CA GLU A 41 32.17 23.06 -13.17
C GLU A 41 31.60 22.50 -11.85
N ARG A 42 30.33 22.76 -11.54
CA ARG A 42 29.65 22.16 -10.36
C ARG A 42 29.46 20.66 -10.50
N ILE A 43 29.02 20.19 -11.67
CA ILE A 43 28.86 18.77 -11.96
C ILE A 43 30.21 18.06 -11.83
N GLU A 44 31.25 18.59 -12.48
CA GLU A 44 32.61 18.07 -12.40
C GLU A 44 33.13 18.02 -10.95
N THR A 45 32.83 19.05 -10.15
CA THR A 45 33.22 19.09 -8.73
C THR A 45 32.53 17.98 -7.93
N ILE A 46 31.23 17.75 -8.13
CA ILE A 46 30.50 16.68 -7.45
C ILE A 46 31.04 15.32 -7.87
N VAL A 47 31.21 15.10 -9.18
CA VAL A 47 31.77 13.84 -9.72
C VAL A 47 33.17 13.59 -9.16
N ALA A 48 34.03 14.60 -9.12
CA ALA A 48 35.37 14.49 -8.54
C ALA A 48 35.35 14.21 -7.04
N ALA A 49 34.39 14.80 -6.29
CA ALA A 49 34.24 14.53 -4.86
C ALA A 49 33.86 13.07 -4.61
N PHE A 50 32.91 12.53 -5.39
CA PHE A 50 32.55 11.11 -5.33
C PHE A 50 33.71 10.22 -5.76
N ALA A 51 34.43 10.53 -6.85
CA ALA A 51 35.59 9.75 -7.26
C ALA A 51 36.71 9.72 -6.21
N LYS A 52 36.88 10.80 -5.45
CA LYS A 52 37.94 10.93 -4.43
C LYS A 52 37.64 10.14 -3.15
N ASN A 53 36.43 10.26 -2.59
CA ASN A 53 36.07 9.58 -1.35
C ASN A 53 34.55 9.43 -1.20
N PRO A 54 33.92 8.43 -1.87
CA PRO A 54 32.48 8.20 -1.76
C PRO A 54 32.07 7.83 -0.33
N GLN A 55 32.96 7.15 0.41
CA GLN A 55 32.71 6.71 1.79
C GLN A 55 32.51 7.89 2.74
N ALA A 56 33.33 8.94 2.61
CA ALA A 56 33.21 10.13 3.44
C ALA A 56 31.91 10.91 3.17
N ILE A 57 31.42 10.89 1.93
CA ILE A 57 30.13 11.52 1.59
C ILE A 57 28.99 10.67 2.14
N PHE A 58 29.06 9.34 1.98
CA PHE A 58 28.07 8.41 2.53
C PHE A 58 27.95 8.53 4.06
N ALA A 59 29.08 8.64 4.77
CA ALA A 59 29.11 8.76 6.23
C ALA A 59 28.43 10.05 6.76
N GLN A 60 28.25 11.07 5.93
CA GLN A 60 27.54 12.31 6.30
C GLN A 60 26.01 12.17 6.22
N LEU A 61 25.49 11.13 5.56
CA LEU A 61 24.06 10.87 5.52
C LEU A 61 23.52 10.54 6.92
N SER A 62 22.27 10.90 7.18
CA SER A 62 21.55 10.44 8.38
C SER A 62 21.47 8.91 8.40
N PRO A 63 21.35 8.25 9.57
CA PRO A 63 21.24 6.80 9.64
C PRO A 63 20.13 6.22 8.74
N THR A 64 18.96 6.88 8.69
CA THR A 64 17.85 6.47 7.82
C THR A 64 18.18 6.60 6.33
N ALA A 65 18.89 7.66 5.94
CA ALA A 65 19.35 7.86 4.57
C ALA A 65 20.46 6.86 4.17
N GLN A 66 21.35 6.50 5.10
CA GLN A 66 22.34 5.44 4.89
C GLN A 66 21.68 4.09 4.61
N HIS A 67 20.63 3.74 5.36
CA HIS A 67 19.83 2.55 5.09
C HIS A 67 19.22 2.59 3.69
N ALA A 68 18.65 3.72 3.25
CA ALA A 68 18.06 3.82 1.92
C ALA A 68 19.08 3.57 0.80
N VAL A 69 20.28 4.13 0.91
CA VAL A 69 21.35 3.87 -0.05
C VAL A 69 21.79 2.40 0.02
N ALA A 70 21.96 1.83 1.21
CA ALA A 70 22.34 0.42 1.38
C ALA A 70 21.34 -0.56 0.75
N GLU A 71 20.04 -0.36 1.00
CA GLU A 71 18.98 -1.17 0.38
C GLU A 71 18.97 -1.04 -1.14
N THR A 72 19.12 0.18 -1.64
CA THR A 72 19.12 0.43 -3.09
C THR A 72 20.34 -0.23 -3.76
N VAL A 73 21.50 -0.23 -3.11
CA VAL A 73 22.73 -0.81 -3.64
C VAL A 73 22.70 -2.34 -3.62
N HIS A 74 22.26 -2.93 -2.50
CA HIS A 74 22.44 -4.38 -2.25
C HIS A 74 21.18 -5.21 -2.46
N THR A 75 20.00 -4.66 -2.21
CA THR A 75 18.74 -5.42 -2.20
C THR A 75 17.89 -5.16 -3.44
N TRP A 76 17.87 -3.92 -3.94
CA TRP A 76 16.92 -3.48 -4.98
C TRP A 76 17.54 -3.13 -6.33
N ASP A 77 18.74 -3.65 -6.61
CA ASP A 77 19.45 -3.51 -7.89
C ASP A 77 19.44 -2.08 -8.46
N GLY A 78 19.83 -1.12 -7.62
CA GLY A 78 19.92 0.29 -7.96
C GLY A 78 18.58 1.03 -8.02
N ALA A 79 17.43 0.37 -7.83
CA ALA A 79 16.10 1.02 -7.84
C ALA A 79 15.52 1.18 -6.43
N PHE A 80 15.39 2.41 -5.95
CA PHE A 80 14.83 2.68 -4.64
C PHE A 80 13.30 2.50 -4.61
N ASP A 81 12.80 1.60 -3.74
CA ASP A 81 11.36 1.46 -3.49
C ASP A 81 10.96 2.08 -2.14
N ASN A 82 10.31 3.25 -2.21
CA ASN A 82 9.83 3.97 -1.04
C ASN A 82 8.83 3.17 -0.19
N ARG A 83 8.04 2.29 -0.79
CA ARG A 83 7.03 1.49 -0.07
C ARG A 83 7.69 0.39 0.72
N MET A 84 8.62 -0.35 0.11
CA MET A 84 9.39 -1.38 0.80
C MET A 84 10.25 -0.77 1.92
N PHE A 85 10.90 0.36 1.65
CA PHE A 85 11.66 1.10 2.66
C PHE A 85 10.79 1.48 3.86
N HIS A 86 9.62 2.08 3.61
CA HIS A 86 8.72 2.47 4.70
C HIS A 86 8.16 1.26 5.46
N ALA A 87 7.90 0.14 4.79
CA ALA A 87 7.43 -1.08 5.44
C ALA A 87 8.48 -1.62 6.42
N LYS A 88 9.76 -1.62 6.03
CA LYS A 88 10.87 -2.13 6.85
C LYS A 88 11.27 -1.17 7.98
N TYR A 89 11.43 0.12 7.66
CA TYR A 89 12.02 1.11 8.58
C TYR A 89 11.00 2.03 9.26
N SER A 90 9.73 2.00 8.84
CA SER A 90 8.67 2.90 9.35
C SER A 90 9.06 4.39 9.36
N ALA A 91 9.92 4.80 8.41
CA ALA A 91 10.48 6.14 8.33
C ALA A 91 10.68 6.57 6.87
N SER A 92 10.76 7.90 6.66
CA SER A 92 11.21 8.49 5.39
C SER A 92 12.72 8.66 5.42
N PRO A 93 13.46 8.31 4.35
CA PRO A 93 14.90 8.53 4.30
C PRO A 93 15.28 9.97 3.99
N TRP A 94 14.38 10.75 3.39
CA TRP A 94 14.59 12.17 3.16
C TRP A 94 14.37 13.00 4.43
N ALA A 95 15.23 14.00 4.60
CA ALA A 95 15.07 15.00 5.65
C ALA A 95 13.72 15.73 5.52
N LYS A 96 13.06 15.96 6.67
CA LYS A 96 11.79 16.71 6.69
C LYS A 96 12.03 18.17 6.29
N ALA A 97 11.29 18.62 5.29
CA ALA A 97 11.14 20.04 4.94
C ALA A 97 10.76 20.84 6.19
N LYS A 98 11.46 21.95 6.47
CA LYS A 98 11.21 22.76 7.67
C LYS A 98 9.85 23.47 7.59
N ASP A 99 9.40 23.80 6.38
CA ASP A 99 8.22 24.65 6.17
C ASP A 99 7.09 23.98 5.35
N GLY A 100 7.17 22.66 5.10
CA GLY A 100 6.09 21.84 4.54
C GLY A 100 5.57 22.23 3.14
N LYS A 101 6.19 23.20 2.46
CA LYS A 101 5.63 23.81 1.23
C LYS A 101 6.59 23.92 0.04
N SER A 102 7.85 23.51 0.14
CA SER A 102 8.81 23.74 -0.97
C SER A 102 9.36 22.45 -1.57
N ARG A 103 9.06 22.22 -2.86
CA ARG A 103 9.80 21.24 -3.71
C ARG A 103 11.31 21.47 -3.64
N LEU A 104 11.74 22.73 -3.45
CA LEU A 104 13.15 23.13 -3.40
C LEU A 104 13.88 22.58 -2.16
N GLU A 105 13.18 22.33 -1.05
CA GLU A 105 13.81 21.78 0.16
C GLU A 105 14.16 20.30 0.01
N SER A 106 13.40 19.54 -0.77
CA SER A 106 13.67 18.12 -1.03
C SER A 106 14.97 17.91 -1.81
N TYR A 107 15.39 18.89 -2.63
CA TYR A 107 16.62 18.83 -3.44
C TYR A 107 17.88 19.34 -2.72
N ARG A 108 17.76 19.77 -1.46
CA ARG A 108 18.91 20.20 -0.63
C ARG A 108 19.43 19.10 0.28
N ASP A 109 18.86 17.91 0.20
CA ASP A 109 19.30 16.75 0.96
C ASP A 109 20.47 16.06 0.26
N LEU A 110 21.50 15.70 1.02
CA LEU A 110 22.67 14.97 0.54
C LEU A 110 22.29 13.62 -0.09
N LEU A 111 21.19 13.00 0.37
CA LEU A 111 20.65 11.77 -0.23
C LEU A 111 20.33 11.93 -1.73
N SER A 112 20.02 13.15 -2.17
CA SER A 112 19.75 13.48 -3.58
C SER A 112 20.97 13.33 -4.49
N LEU A 113 22.18 13.27 -3.92
CA LEU A 113 23.41 12.96 -4.66
C LEU A 113 23.66 11.45 -4.83
N PHE A 114 22.80 10.60 -4.26
CA PHE A 114 22.88 9.15 -4.38
C PHE A 114 21.74 8.60 -5.22
N ILE A 115 20.49 8.99 -4.92
CA ILE A 115 19.28 8.44 -5.54
C ILE A 115 18.61 9.49 -6.43
N PHE A 116 18.73 9.29 -7.74
CA PHE A 116 18.29 10.18 -8.81
C PHE A 116 17.00 9.67 -9.43
N ALA A 117 15.90 10.40 -9.27
CA ALA A 117 14.57 9.98 -9.74
C ALA A 117 14.20 8.54 -9.30
N GLY A 118 14.68 8.12 -8.13
CA GLY A 118 14.47 6.79 -7.57
C GLY A 118 15.46 5.72 -8.04
N ARG A 119 16.53 6.04 -8.77
CA ARG A 119 17.61 5.08 -9.07
C ARG A 119 18.99 5.64 -8.77
N ILE A 120 19.95 4.77 -8.49
CA ILE A 120 21.38 5.11 -8.45
C ILE A 120 21.95 4.93 -9.87
N PRO A 121 22.64 5.91 -10.46
CA PRO A 121 23.34 5.77 -11.74
C PRO A 121 24.34 4.61 -11.73
N ASP A 122 24.52 3.93 -12.87
CA ASP A 122 25.25 2.66 -12.93
C ASP A 122 26.72 2.78 -12.48
N ASP A 123 27.42 3.84 -12.88
CA ASP A 123 28.80 4.12 -12.46
C ASP A 123 28.94 4.29 -10.94
N LEU A 124 28.02 5.06 -10.34
CA LEU A 124 27.96 5.31 -8.91
C LEU A 124 27.56 4.03 -8.17
N LEU A 125 26.59 3.26 -8.68
CA LEU A 125 26.16 1.99 -8.11
C LEU A 125 27.34 1.00 -8.01
N MET A 126 28.13 0.87 -9.09
CA MET A 126 29.33 0.04 -9.09
C MET A 126 30.35 0.50 -8.05
N SER A 127 30.56 1.81 -7.92
CA SER A 127 31.47 2.35 -6.90
C SER A 127 30.98 2.10 -5.47
N LEU A 128 29.68 2.16 -5.23
CA LEU A 128 29.10 2.07 -3.89
C LEU A 128 29.02 0.63 -3.36
N ARG A 129 28.95 -0.39 -4.24
CA ARG A 129 28.86 -1.81 -3.84
C ARG A 129 29.98 -2.25 -2.89
N ASN A 130 31.18 -1.67 -3.01
CA ASN A 130 32.34 -2.02 -2.17
C ASN A 130 32.50 -1.14 -0.93
N ILE A 131 31.66 -0.11 -0.77
CA ILE A 131 31.84 0.95 0.24
C ILE A 131 30.68 0.95 1.22
N VAL A 132 29.46 0.76 0.71
CA VAL A 132 28.25 0.81 1.50
C VAL A 132 28.05 -0.53 2.20
N PRO A 133 27.82 -0.56 3.53
CA PRO A 133 27.60 -1.82 4.23
C PRO A 133 26.34 -2.53 3.73
N VAL A 134 26.36 -3.86 3.76
CA VAL A 134 25.18 -4.68 3.46
C VAL A 134 24.09 -4.35 4.51
N PRO A 135 22.86 -4.01 4.08
CA PRO A 135 21.79 -3.69 5.01
C PRO A 135 21.45 -4.90 5.88
N THR A 136 21.00 -4.65 7.11
CA THR A 136 20.50 -5.70 7.99
C THR A 136 19.41 -6.49 7.27
N ALA A 137 19.51 -7.82 7.25
CA ALA A 137 18.49 -8.66 6.64
C ALA A 137 17.10 -8.35 7.21
N ASP A 138 16.07 -8.50 6.38
CA ASP A 138 14.69 -8.37 6.82
C ASP A 138 14.42 -9.38 7.93
N THR A 139 13.66 -8.96 8.94
CA THR A 139 13.18 -9.86 9.99
C THR A 139 11.95 -10.66 9.55
N ILE A 140 11.44 -10.39 8.34
CA ILE A 140 10.31 -11.11 7.75
C ILE A 140 10.86 -12.37 7.10
N ASN A 141 10.50 -13.52 7.66
CA ASN A 141 10.80 -14.82 7.06
C ASN A 141 9.91 -15.01 5.83
N TYR A 142 10.43 -14.67 4.65
CA TYR A 142 9.80 -15.04 3.39
C TYR A 142 10.02 -16.53 3.16
N ALA A 143 8.97 -17.26 2.76
CA ALA A 143 9.15 -18.61 2.25
C ALA A 143 9.91 -18.51 0.90
N GLU A 144 11.03 -19.23 0.76
CA GLU A 144 11.79 -19.26 -0.50
C GLU A 144 11.03 -19.96 -1.63
N ALA A 145 10.14 -20.89 -1.26
CA ALA A 145 9.22 -21.49 -2.20
C ALA A 145 8.02 -20.56 -2.41
N GLY A 146 7.62 -20.40 -3.67
CA GLY A 146 6.29 -19.89 -3.99
C GLY A 146 5.20 -20.74 -3.31
N PRO A 147 3.95 -20.28 -3.31
CA PRO A 147 2.86 -21.07 -2.75
C PRO A 147 2.84 -22.46 -3.43
N ASP A 148 2.63 -23.52 -2.63
CA ASP A 148 2.63 -24.93 -3.06
C ASP A 148 1.73 -25.13 -4.30
N ASP A 149 1.93 -26.20 -5.09
CA ASP A 149 1.15 -26.48 -6.31
C ASP A 149 -0.37 -26.60 -6.02
N GLU A 150 -0.75 -26.81 -4.76
CA GLU A 150 -2.14 -26.82 -4.27
C GLU A 150 -2.74 -25.42 -3.99
N CYS A 151 -1.96 -24.36 -4.10
CA CYS A 151 -2.41 -23.01 -3.78
C CYS A 151 -3.09 -22.32 -4.97
N THR A 152 -4.26 -21.74 -4.72
CA THR A 152 -4.95 -20.89 -5.71
C THR A 152 -4.60 -19.42 -5.50
N VAL A 153 -3.94 -18.79 -6.48
CA VAL A 153 -3.75 -17.33 -6.50
C VAL A 153 -5.08 -16.65 -6.81
N ARG A 154 -5.50 -15.70 -5.97
CA ARG A 154 -6.72 -14.91 -6.16
C ARG A 154 -6.41 -13.42 -6.23
N GLU A 155 -6.66 -12.82 -7.39
CA GLU A 155 -6.49 -11.40 -7.67
C GLU A 155 -7.68 -10.59 -7.13
N THR A 156 -7.73 -10.42 -5.81
CA THR A 156 -8.91 -9.91 -5.09
C THR A 156 -9.32 -8.48 -5.45
N SER A 157 -8.39 -7.66 -5.96
CA SER A 157 -8.67 -6.25 -6.30
C SER A 157 -9.74 -6.11 -7.40
N ARG A 158 -9.61 -6.89 -8.47
CA ARG A 158 -10.54 -6.89 -9.61
C ARG A 158 -11.86 -7.56 -9.24
N ALA A 159 -11.79 -8.71 -8.58
CA ALA A 159 -12.97 -9.44 -8.12
C ALA A 159 -13.82 -8.60 -7.16
N ALA A 160 -13.19 -7.87 -6.23
CA ALA A 160 -13.89 -7.00 -5.29
C ALA A 160 -14.68 -5.88 -5.98
N LEU A 161 -14.11 -5.24 -7.02
CA LEU A 161 -14.80 -4.20 -7.78
C LEU A 161 -16.00 -4.76 -8.55
N ALA A 162 -15.84 -5.91 -9.23
CA ALA A 162 -16.93 -6.56 -9.95
C ALA A 162 -18.05 -7.01 -8.99
N ASN A 163 -17.69 -7.63 -7.87
CA ASN A 163 -18.63 -8.09 -6.86
C ASN A 163 -19.38 -6.92 -6.21
N ALA A 164 -18.68 -5.81 -5.88
CA ALA A 164 -19.30 -4.60 -5.36
C ALA A 164 -20.33 -4.01 -6.33
N ALA A 165 -20.00 -3.92 -7.63
CA ALA A 165 -20.91 -3.44 -8.66
C ALA A 165 -22.17 -4.33 -8.74
N MET A 166 -21.98 -5.65 -8.77
CA MET A 166 -23.06 -6.63 -8.82
C MET A 166 -24.00 -6.49 -7.61
N VAL A 167 -23.49 -6.48 -6.37
CA VAL A 167 -24.36 -6.43 -5.19
C VAL A 167 -25.06 -5.08 -5.03
N LEU A 168 -24.44 -3.97 -5.48
CA LEU A 168 -25.08 -2.65 -5.51
C LEU A 168 -26.21 -2.60 -6.57
N ALA A 169 -26.03 -3.25 -7.72
CA ALA A 169 -27.08 -3.37 -8.72
C ALA A 169 -28.26 -4.20 -8.20
N LEU A 170 -28.01 -5.33 -7.53
CA LEU A 170 -29.09 -6.10 -6.90
C LEU A 170 -29.85 -5.32 -5.82
N ALA A 171 -29.16 -4.49 -5.04
CA ALA A 171 -29.79 -3.60 -4.08
C ALA A 171 -30.64 -2.51 -4.77
N THR A 172 -30.22 -2.05 -5.96
CA THR A 172 -31.02 -1.11 -6.76
C THR A 172 -32.33 -1.76 -7.20
N ASP A 173 -32.29 -3.03 -7.60
CA ASP A 173 -33.44 -3.84 -8.00
C ASP A 173 -34.26 -4.40 -6.81
N LYS A 174 -33.89 -4.07 -5.56
CA LYS A 174 -34.50 -4.61 -4.32
C LYS A 174 -34.49 -6.15 -4.25
N LYS A 175 -33.52 -6.80 -4.89
CA LYS A 175 -33.38 -8.27 -4.94
C LYS A 175 -32.69 -8.84 -3.70
N ILE A 176 -31.97 -8.03 -2.92
CA ILE A 176 -31.32 -8.47 -1.68
C ILE A 176 -32.35 -8.47 -0.55
N ARG A 177 -32.86 -9.65 -0.19
CA ARG A 177 -33.81 -9.82 0.92
C ARG A 177 -33.08 -10.07 2.24
N VAL A 178 -33.50 -9.39 3.30
CA VAL A 178 -32.85 -9.46 4.61
C VAL A 178 -33.84 -9.71 5.75
N SER A 179 -33.35 -10.32 6.82
CA SER A 179 -34.07 -10.47 8.08
C SER A 179 -34.20 -9.14 8.81
N ALA A 180 -35.41 -8.79 9.25
CA ALA A 180 -35.66 -7.57 10.03
C ALA A 180 -34.86 -7.52 11.35
N LYS A 181 -34.61 -8.67 11.98
CA LYS A 181 -33.92 -8.74 13.28
C LYS A 181 -32.40 -8.62 13.15
N THR A 182 -31.82 -9.17 12.10
CA THR A 182 -30.36 -9.37 12.01
C THR A 182 -29.71 -8.66 10.83
N GLY A 183 -30.49 -8.13 9.89
CA GLY A 183 -29.98 -7.60 8.63
C GLY A 183 -29.35 -8.66 7.71
N ARG A 184 -29.30 -9.93 8.12
CA ARG A 184 -28.69 -11.01 7.33
C ARG A 184 -29.50 -11.30 6.09
N GLY A 185 -28.81 -11.56 4.97
CA GLY A 185 -29.43 -12.06 3.75
C GLY A 185 -30.20 -13.35 4.01
N THR A 186 -31.37 -13.52 3.38
CA THR A 186 -32.09 -14.81 3.40
C THR A 186 -31.27 -15.90 2.72
N ALA A 187 -31.56 -17.18 2.99
CA ALA A 187 -30.87 -18.29 2.32
C ALA A 187 -30.92 -18.18 0.78
N ALA A 188 -32.07 -17.76 0.23
CA ALA A 188 -32.22 -17.48 -1.20
C ALA A 188 -31.33 -16.33 -1.68
N THR A 189 -31.21 -15.25 -0.89
CA THR A 189 -30.32 -14.12 -1.21
C THR A 189 -28.85 -14.54 -1.20
N VAL A 190 -28.44 -15.31 -0.20
CA VAL A 190 -27.07 -15.82 -0.09
C VAL A 190 -26.74 -16.74 -1.26
N LYS A 191 -27.64 -17.65 -1.63
CA LYS A 191 -27.49 -18.52 -2.80
C LYS A 191 -27.36 -17.71 -4.09
N MET A 192 -28.29 -16.78 -4.32
CA MET A 192 -28.29 -15.91 -5.50
C MET A 192 -26.99 -15.12 -5.63
N ILE A 193 -26.53 -14.48 -4.55
CA ILE A 193 -25.26 -13.72 -4.57
C ILE A 193 -24.10 -14.65 -4.92
N GLY A 194 -24.02 -15.85 -4.30
CA GLY A 194 -22.93 -16.80 -4.55
C GLY A 194 -22.84 -17.26 -6.00
N GLU A 195 -23.96 -17.45 -6.67
CA GLU A 195 -24.01 -17.82 -8.10
C GLU A 195 -23.53 -16.68 -9.02
N MET A 196 -23.54 -15.43 -8.56
CA MET A 196 -23.16 -14.25 -9.35
C MET A 196 -21.80 -13.64 -8.94
N LEU A 197 -21.13 -14.20 -7.93
CA LEU A 197 -19.79 -13.72 -7.54
C LEU A 197 -18.79 -13.99 -8.66
N CYS A 198 -18.08 -12.93 -9.05
CA CYS A 198 -16.86 -13.02 -9.82
C CYS A 198 -15.87 -13.92 -9.07
N GLU A 199 -15.40 -14.99 -9.74
CA GLU A 199 -14.49 -16.01 -9.20
C GLU A 199 -15.07 -16.87 -8.05
N GLY A 200 -16.41 -16.83 -7.88
CA GLY A 200 -17.13 -17.61 -6.88
C GLY A 200 -16.86 -17.19 -5.43
N ASP A 201 -17.43 -17.94 -4.49
CA ASP A 201 -17.11 -17.80 -3.07
C ASP A 201 -15.75 -18.45 -2.76
N TRP A 202 -15.14 -18.06 -1.64
CA TRP A 202 -13.86 -18.64 -1.23
C TRP A 202 -14.01 -19.99 -0.53
N TYR A 203 -15.17 -20.20 0.10
CA TYR A 203 -15.47 -21.41 0.86
C TYR A 203 -16.77 -22.02 0.34
N ASP A 204 -16.67 -23.22 -0.21
CA ASP A 204 -17.79 -24.03 -0.72
C ASP A 204 -18.08 -25.25 0.16
N ALA A 205 -17.15 -25.62 1.05
CA ALA A 205 -17.32 -26.70 2.02
C ALA A 205 -18.62 -26.52 2.83
N ALA A 206 -19.48 -27.54 2.84
CA ALA A 206 -20.82 -27.46 3.45
C ALA A 206 -20.80 -27.06 4.94
N GLU A 207 -19.72 -27.39 5.65
CA GLU A 207 -19.51 -27.13 7.08
C GLU A 207 -19.26 -25.64 7.38
N ILE A 208 -18.54 -24.95 6.50
CA ILE A 208 -18.24 -23.52 6.60
C ILE A 208 -19.33 -22.74 5.88
N GLY A 209 -19.71 -23.20 4.68
CA GLY A 209 -20.58 -22.59 3.69
C GLY A 209 -20.12 -21.20 3.20
N PRO A 210 -20.93 -20.50 2.40
CA PRO A 210 -20.48 -19.30 1.69
C PRO A 210 -20.14 -18.17 2.66
N MET A 211 -19.01 -17.51 2.42
CA MET A 211 -18.48 -16.43 3.25
C MET A 211 -18.73 -15.07 2.60
N GLN A 212 -18.31 -14.90 1.34
CA GLN A 212 -18.52 -13.65 0.62
C GLN A 212 -20.02 -13.36 0.44
N SER A 213 -20.77 -14.38 0.03
CA SER A 213 -22.21 -14.24 -0.25
C SER A 213 -23.03 -13.92 1.01
N PHE A 214 -22.57 -14.40 2.16
CA PHE A 214 -23.13 -14.06 3.46
C PHE A 214 -22.75 -12.63 3.90
N ALA A 215 -21.50 -12.24 3.68
CA ALA A 215 -20.96 -10.98 4.18
C ALA A 215 -21.47 -9.76 3.40
N TRP A 216 -21.62 -9.86 2.07
CA TRP A 216 -21.95 -8.71 1.22
C TRP A 216 -23.18 -7.89 1.67
N PRO A 217 -24.36 -8.50 1.93
CA PRO A 217 -25.53 -7.75 2.40
C PRO A 217 -25.25 -6.95 3.68
N LEU A 218 -24.49 -7.54 4.59
CA LEU A 218 -24.16 -6.88 5.85
C LEU A 218 -23.09 -5.81 5.66
N LEU A 219 -22.10 -6.02 4.78
CA LEU A 219 -21.05 -5.05 4.46
C LEU A 219 -21.65 -3.79 3.82
N LEU A 220 -22.63 -3.94 2.92
CA LEU A 220 -23.36 -2.81 2.36
C LEU A 220 -24.10 -1.99 3.43
N GLN A 221 -24.79 -2.68 4.36
CA GLN A 221 -25.51 -2.05 5.47
C GLN A 221 -24.54 -1.37 6.44
N GLY A 222 -23.51 -2.08 6.87
CA GLY A 222 -22.52 -1.58 7.83
C GLY A 222 -21.64 -0.47 7.25
N GLY A 223 -21.38 -0.51 5.94
CA GLY A 223 -20.77 0.56 5.16
C GLY A 223 -21.70 1.75 4.90
N GLY A 224 -22.98 1.64 5.23
CA GLY A 224 -23.98 2.69 5.03
C GLY A 224 -24.11 3.09 3.56
N LEU A 225 -24.04 2.14 2.64
CA LEU A 225 -24.34 2.35 1.21
C LEU A 225 -25.80 2.02 0.87
N VAL A 226 -26.47 1.30 1.77
CA VAL A 226 -27.88 0.91 1.63
C VAL A 226 -28.65 1.27 2.89
N LYS A 227 -29.98 1.26 2.75
CA LYS A 227 -30.94 1.26 3.85
C LYS A 227 -31.86 0.05 3.68
N THR A 228 -32.51 -0.36 4.77
CA THR A 228 -33.60 -1.34 4.71
C THR A 228 -34.87 -0.66 4.22
N ASP A 229 -35.55 -1.30 3.28
CA ASP A 229 -36.89 -0.98 2.80
C ASP A 229 -37.75 -2.23 2.94
N GLY A 230 -38.54 -2.28 4.01
CA GLY A 230 -39.25 -3.49 4.44
C GLY A 230 -38.29 -4.66 4.68
N SER A 231 -38.44 -5.71 3.87
CA SER A 231 -37.62 -6.93 3.91
C SER A 231 -36.50 -6.97 2.84
N SER A 232 -36.23 -5.83 2.19
CA SER A 232 -35.21 -5.70 1.14
C SER A 232 -34.22 -4.58 1.44
N LEU A 233 -33.06 -4.61 0.78
CA LEU A 233 -32.12 -3.48 0.78
C LEU A 233 -32.35 -2.59 -0.44
N GLU A 234 -32.22 -1.28 -0.23
CA GLU A 234 -32.28 -0.24 -1.26
C GLU A 234 -31.05 0.67 -1.13
N LEU A 235 -30.48 1.10 -2.27
CA LEU A 235 -29.37 2.06 -2.25
C LEU A 235 -29.78 3.39 -1.61
N ASN A 236 -28.88 3.97 -0.81
CA ASN A 236 -28.97 5.38 -0.43
C ASN A 236 -28.13 6.25 -1.37
N GLN A 237 -28.04 7.56 -1.10
CA GLN A 237 -27.26 8.48 -1.95
C GLN A 237 -25.77 8.10 -2.06
N ALA A 238 -25.16 7.58 -0.99
CA ALA A 238 -23.78 7.12 -1.01
C ALA A 238 -23.62 5.85 -1.86
N GLY A 239 -24.54 4.89 -1.74
CA GLY A 239 -24.55 3.68 -2.58
C GLY A 239 -24.78 3.99 -4.06
N LEU A 240 -25.70 4.91 -4.38
CA LEU A 240 -25.94 5.38 -5.75
C LEU A 240 -24.70 6.05 -6.35
N LYS A 241 -24.01 6.89 -5.57
CA LYS A 241 -22.75 7.51 -6.00
C LYS A 241 -21.67 6.46 -6.27
N ALA A 242 -21.51 5.49 -5.35
CA ALA A 242 -20.53 4.42 -5.47
C ALA A 242 -20.76 3.61 -6.76
N LEU A 243 -22.00 3.16 -6.99
CA LEU A 243 -22.35 2.37 -8.17
C LEU A 243 -22.11 3.14 -9.48
N LYS A 244 -22.46 4.43 -9.54
CA LYS A 244 -22.39 5.20 -10.79
C LYS A 244 -20.99 5.65 -11.18
N LYS A 245 -20.13 5.98 -10.20
CA LYS A 245 -18.88 6.72 -10.49
C LYS A 245 -17.68 6.31 -9.66
N ASP A 246 -17.84 5.59 -8.55
CA ASP A 246 -16.77 5.43 -7.57
C ASP A 246 -16.90 4.15 -6.73
N LEU A 247 -16.75 3.00 -7.39
CA LEU A 247 -16.79 1.70 -6.71
C LEU A 247 -15.64 1.55 -5.70
N ALA A 248 -14.44 2.01 -6.06
CA ALA A 248 -13.27 1.97 -5.17
C ALA A 248 -13.49 2.81 -3.90
N GLY A 249 -14.05 4.01 -4.03
CA GLY A 249 -14.46 4.83 -2.89
C GLY A 249 -15.56 4.18 -2.06
N GLY A 250 -16.49 3.47 -2.70
CA GLY A 250 -17.50 2.64 -2.02
C GLY A 250 -16.90 1.53 -1.17
N ILE A 251 -15.97 0.74 -1.72
CA ILE A 251 -15.24 -0.31 -1.00
C ILE A 251 -14.43 0.30 0.17
N LYS A 252 -13.74 1.41 -0.08
CA LYS A 252 -13.01 2.14 0.97
C LYS A 252 -13.94 2.62 2.09
N ALA A 253 -15.13 3.10 1.76
CA ALA A 253 -16.12 3.52 2.74
C ALA A 253 -16.67 2.34 3.57
N ILE A 254 -16.90 1.19 2.93
CA ILE A 254 -17.24 -0.06 3.62
C ILE A 254 -16.14 -0.41 4.61
N TRP A 255 -14.88 -0.48 4.17
CA TRP A 255 -13.73 -0.83 5.01
C TRP A 255 -13.60 0.07 6.24
N ASN A 256 -13.60 1.39 6.03
CA ASN A 256 -13.43 2.37 7.11
C ASN A 256 -14.54 2.31 8.16
N LYS A 257 -15.76 1.94 7.78
CA LYS A 257 -16.87 1.79 8.73
C LYS A 257 -16.89 0.41 9.35
N TRP A 258 -16.58 -0.62 8.58
CA TRP A 258 -16.53 -2.01 9.02
C TRP A 258 -15.67 -2.14 10.28
N GLU A 259 -14.49 -1.51 10.32
CA GLU A 259 -13.60 -1.46 11.49
C GLU A 259 -14.34 -1.24 12.81
N LYS A 260 -15.27 -0.29 12.83
CA LYS A 260 -15.97 0.18 14.05
C LYS A 260 -17.38 -0.37 14.20
N ASN A 261 -17.90 -1.04 13.17
CA ASN A 261 -19.29 -1.46 13.12
C ASN A 261 -19.51 -2.81 13.84
N THR A 262 -20.61 -2.93 14.59
CA THR A 262 -20.98 -4.16 15.32
C THR A 262 -22.07 -4.98 14.62
N LEU A 263 -22.63 -4.50 13.51
CA LEU A 263 -23.65 -5.19 12.70
C LEU A 263 -23.14 -6.54 12.18
N ILE A 264 -21.84 -6.62 11.89
CA ILE A 264 -21.17 -7.84 11.48
C ILE A 264 -20.20 -8.24 12.57
N ASP A 265 -20.33 -9.49 12.99
CA ASP A 265 -19.25 -10.25 13.61
C ASP A 265 -18.88 -11.37 12.64
N GLU A 266 -17.63 -11.36 12.15
CA GLU A 266 -17.12 -12.29 11.14
C GLU A 266 -17.18 -13.73 11.66
N PHE A 267 -16.98 -13.92 12.97
CA PHE A 267 -17.03 -15.24 13.59
C PHE A 267 -18.45 -15.81 13.68
N SER A 268 -19.47 -14.95 13.60
CA SER A 268 -20.87 -15.40 13.65
C SER A 268 -21.26 -16.30 12.48
N ARG A 269 -20.46 -16.34 11.41
CA ARG A 269 -20.62 -17.26 10.29
C ARG A 269 -20.00 -18.64 10.56
N VAL A 270 -18.99 -18.73 11.41
CA VAL A 270 -18.21 -19.94 11.70
C VAL A 270 -18.87 -20.72 12.83
N THR A 271 -19.81 -21.60 12.48
CA THR A 271 -20.62 -22.36 13.46
C THR A 271 -19.88 -23.48 14.18
N ALA A 272 -18.65 -23.79 13.73
CA ALA A 272 -17.75 -24.72 14.40
C ALA A 272 -17.32 -24.22 15.79
N ILE A 273 -17.18 -22.90 15.96
CA ILE A 273 -16.83 -22.28 17.24
C ILE A 273 -18.09 -22.21 18.11
N LYS A 274 -18.16 -22.99 19.19
CA LYS A 274 -19.31 -23.02 20.13
C LYS A 274 -19.16 -21.96 21.22
N GLY A 275 -20.28 -21.57 21.85
CA GLY A 275 -20.28 -20.66 22.99
C GLY A 275 -20.08 -19.17 22.66
N GLN A 276 -20.03 -18.80 21.37
CA GLN A 276 -19.81 -17.41 20.93
C GLN A 276 -20.79 -16.39 21.54
N GLN A 277 -22.01 -16.83 21.88
CA GLN A 277 -23.09 -16.02 22.45
C GLN A 277 -23.47 -16.47 23.87
N SER A 278 -22.59 -17.16 24.60
CA SER A 278 -22.91 -17.70 25.92
C SER A 278 -23.11 -16.59 26.96
N SER A 279 -24.22 -16.60 27.70
CA SER A 279 -24.54 -15.58 28.70
C SER A 279 -23.68 -15.63 29.97
N GLY A 280 -22.89 -16.69 30.17
CA GLY A 280 -22.11 -16.96 31.39
C GLY A 280 -20.72 -16.33 31.43
N GLY A 281 -20.49 -15.19 30.77
CA GLY A 281 -19.20 -14.46 30.81
C GLY A 281 -18.07 -15.05 29.97
N ARG A 282 -18.32 -16.14 29.23
CA ARG A 282 -17.42 -16.72 28.21
C ARG A 282 -17.83 -16.29 26.81
N THR A 283 -18.05 -15.00 26.61
CA THR A 283 -18.33 -14.42 25.28
C THR A 283 -17.05 -14.01 24.59
N MET A 284 -17.09 -13.97 23.26
CA MET A 284 -16.02 -13.32 22.51
C MET A 284 -16.03 -11.82 22.84
N THR A 285 -14.86 -11.16 22.73
CA THR A 285 -14.73 -9.70 22.84
C THR A 285 -15.61 -8.97 21.79
N SER A 286 -15.72 -7.64 21.77
CA SER A 286 -16.47 -7.00 20.69
C SER A 286 -15.70 -7.10 19.36
N PRO A 287 -16.37 -7.16 18.19
CA PRO A 287 -15.70 -7.15 16.88
C PRO A 287 -14.71 -5.97 16.73
N ALA A 288 -15.12 -4.78 17.17
CA ALA A 288 -14.29 -3.58 17.15
C ALA A 288 -12.97 -3.71 17.96
N LYS A 289 -12.93 -4.54 19.01
CA LYS A 289 -11.70 -4.81 19.77
C LYS A 289 -10.80 -5.87 19.13
N ARG A 290 -11.34 -6.71 18.23
CA ARG A 290 -10.59 -7.80 17.59
C ARG A 290 -10.01 -7.43 16.23
N ARG A 291 -10.60 -6.47 15.52
CA ARG A 291 -10.13 -6.11 14.18
C ARG A 291 -8.74 -5.47 14.30
N PRO A 292 -7.76 -5.94 13.51
CA PRO A 292 -6.41 -5.38 13.52
C PRO A 292 -6.47 -3.95 13.00
N MET A 293 -5.95 -3.00 13.79
CA MET A 293 -5.67 -1.65 13.34
C MET A 293 -4.39 -1.62 12.51
#